data_AF-A0A0E4BN70-F1
#
_entry.id   AF-A0A0E4BN70-F1
#
_cell.length_a   1.000
_cell.length_b   1.000
_cell.length_c   1.000
_cell.angle_alpha   90.00
_cell.angle_beta   90.00
_cell.angle_gamma   90.00
#
_symmetry.space_group_name_H-M   'P 1'
#
loop_
_entity.id
_entity.type
_entity.pdbx_description
1 polymer ?
#
loop_
_entity_poly.entity_id
_entity_poly.type
_entity_poly.pdbx_seq_one_letter_code
_entity_poly.pdbx_strand_id
1 'polypeptide(L)'
;MPDADLAIMQRLDRLHLEFPFAGSRMLRGLLAADGCKIGRRHVKTLMRRMGIEALYRRPRTTKPEPGHKIYPYLLRGMEITRPNQVWAMDITYSAPRPRFGEARMTGMQKRKEDWKKMTCSLL
;
A
#
# COMPACT_ATOMS: atom_id res chain seq x y z
N MET A 1 -33.64 -4.31 14.57
CA MET A 1 -32.25 -4.76 14.74
C MET A 1 -32.19 -5.45 16.09
N PRO A 2 -31.52 -6.59 16.26
CA PRO A 2 -31.42 -7.23 17.57
C PRO A 2 -30.73 -6.27 18.56
N ASP A 3 -31.27 -6.08 19.76
CA ASP A 3 -30.71 -5.14 20.74
C ASP A 3 -29.26 -5.48 21.14
N ALA A 4 -28.91 -6.77 21.06
CA ALA A 4 -27.55 -7.26 21.24
C ALA A 4 -26.56 -6.68 20.20
N ASP A 5 -27.00 -6.47 18.95
CA ASP A 5 -26.14 -5.92 17.89
C ASP A 5 -25.85 -4.44 18.14
N LEU A 6 -26.79 -3.68 18.72
CA LEU A 6 -26.61 -2.27 19.05
C LEU A 6 -25.57 -2.06 20.16
N ALA A 7 -25.60 -2.90 21.20
CA ALA A 7 -24.59 -2.88 22.25
C ALA A 7 -23.17 -3.15 21.70
N ILE A 8 -23.07 -4.07 20.74
CA ILE A 8 -21.82 -4.40 20.06
C ILE A 8 -21.36 -3.24 19.17
N MET A 9 -22.26 -2.59 18.44
CA MET A 9 -21.94 -1.42 17.61
C MET A 9 -21.40 -0.26 18.44
N GLN A 10 -22.04 0.06 19.58
CA GLN A 10 -21.57 1.11 20.50
C GLN A 10 -20.19 0.81 21.07
N ARG A 11 -19.93 -0.46 21.42
CA ARG A 11 -18.62 -0.87 21.92
C ARG A 11 -17.54 -0.81 20.83
N LEU A 12 -17.87 -1.23 19.61
CA LEU A 12 -16.97 -1.14 18.46
C LEU A 12 -16.60 0.32 18.14
N ASP A 13 -17.56 1.24 18.22
CA ASP A 13 -17.32 2.67 17.99
C ASP A 13 -16.34 3.25 19.03
N ARG A 14 -16.55 2.96 20.32
CA ARG A 14 -15.63 3.36 21.40
C ARG A 14 -14.21 2.81 21.18
N LEU A 15 -14.10 1.53 20.82
CA LEU A 15 -12.80 0.91 20.53
C LEU A 15 -12.14 1.49 19.27
N HIS A 16 -12.92 1.94 18.29
CA HIS A 16 -12.39 2.57 17.08
C HIS A 16 -11.83 3.97 17.35
N LEU A 17 -12.45 4.73 18.25
CA LEU A 17 -11.95 6.03 18.69
C LEU A 17 -10.59 5.90 19.42
N GLU A 18 -10.44 4.87 20.25
CA GLU A 18 -9.17 4.60 20.95
C GLU A 18 -8.09 4.03 20.01
N PHE A 19 -8.49 3.17 19.07
CA PHE A 19 -7.57 2.46 18.18
C PHE A 19 -7.98 2.58 16.70
N PRO A 20 -7.68 3.71 16.03
CA PRO A 20 -8.06 3.94 14.63
C PRO A 20 -7.39 2.97 13.63
N PHE A 21 -6.34 2.26 14.06
CA PHE A 21 -5.63 1.24 13.27
C PHE A 21 -6.18 -0.18 13.45
N ALA A 22 -7.11 -0.39 14.40
CA ALA A 22 -7.62 -1.72 14.72
C ALA A 22 -8.62 -2.20 13.66
N GLY A 23 -8.20 -3.19 12.86
CA GLY A 23 -9.08 -3.87 11.92
C GLY A 23 -9.89 -5.01 12.56
N SER A 24 -10.78 -5.62 11.77
CA SER A 24 -11.68 -6.71 12.22
C SER A 24 -11.01 -7.89 12.96
N ARG A 25 -9.73 -8.18 12.69
CA ARG A 25 -8.97 -9.23 13.40
C ARG A 25 -8.58 -8.81 14.82
N MET A 26 -8.19 -7.55 15.01
CA MET A 26 -7.78 -6.99 16.29
C MET A 26 -9.00 -6.68 17.16
N LEU A 27 -10.04 -6.10 16.56
CA LEU A 27 -11.32 -5.82 17.23
C LEU A 27 -12.00 -7.10 17.74
N ARG A 28 -11.90 -8.23 17.02
CA ARG A 28 -12.36 -9.52 17.56
C ARG A 28 -11.64 -9.91 18.85
N GLY A 29 -10.32 -9.69 18.92
CA GLY A 29 -9.54 -10.01 20.11
C GLY A 29 -9.91 -9.13 21.31
N LEU A 30 -10.10 -7.84 21.07
CA LEU A 30 -10.54 -6.87 22.07
C LEU A 30 -11.95 -7.20 22.58
N LEU A 31 -12.89 -7.49 21.66
CA LEU A 31 -14.24 -7.92 22.03
C LEU A 31 -14.26 -9.26 22.78
N ALA A 32 -13.34 -10.18 22.46
CA ALA A 32 -13.21 -11.43 23.19
C ALA A 32 -12.66 -11.24 24.61
N ALA A 33 -11.76 -10.26 24.80
CA ALA A 33 -11.28 -9.86 26.14
C ALA A 33 -12.39 -9.21 26.98
N ASP A 34 -13.29 -8.47 26.32
CA ASP A 34 -14.48 -7.88 26.94
C ASP A 34 -15.62 -8.91 27.19
N GLY A 35 -15.42 -10.20 26.87
CA GLY A 35 -16.39 -11.26 27.09
C GLY A 35 -17.40 -11.49 25.96
N CYS A 36 -17.37 -10.69 24.88
CA CYS A 36 -18.24 -10.85 23.72
C CYS A 36 -17.59 -11.77 22.66
N LYS A 37 -17.97 -13.06 22.65
CA LYS A 37 -17.50 -14.04 21.66
C LYS A 37 -18.20 -13.88 20.31
N ILE A 38 -17.67 -13.00 19.46
CA ILE A 38 -18.22 -12.71 18.13
C ILE A 38 -17.29 -13.21 17.02
N GLY A 39 -17.88 -13.76 15.96
CA GLY A 39 -17.15 -14.22 14.78
C GLY A 39 -16.58 -13.07 13.94
N ARG A 40 -15.41 -13.27 13.32
CA ARG A 40 -14.74 -12.28 12.45
C ARG A 40 -15.67 -11.73 11.34
N ARG A 41 -16.50 -12.60 10.75
CA ARG A 41 -17.43 -12.23 9.67
C ARG A 41 -18.48 -11.24 10.18
N HIS A 42 -19.00 -11.45 11.38
CA HIS A 42 -19.99 -10.58 11.98
C HIS A 42 -19.41 -9.20 12.32
N VAL A 43 -18.23 -9.15 12.95
CA VAL A 43 -17.49 -7.88 13.17
C VAL A 43 -17.25 -7.13 11.85
N LYS A 44 -16.84 -7.83 10.79
CA LYS A 44 -16.63 -7.22 9.46
C LYS A 44 -17.92 -6.65 8.87
N THR A 45 -19.04 -7.35 9.04
CA THR A 45 -20.35 -6.86 8.58
C THR A 45 -20.77 -5.62 9.37
N LEU A 46 -20.60 -5.60 10.69
CA LEU A 46 -20.89 -4.44 11.53
C LEU A 46 -20.02 -3.23 11.15
N MET A 47 -18.70 -3.43 10.99
CA MET A 47 -17.79 -2.37 10.54
C MET A 47 -18.22 -1.77 9.18
N ARG A 48 -18.62 -2.61 8.22
CA ARG A 48 -19.12 -2.15 6.91
C ARG A 48 -20.42 -1.35 7.02
N ARG A 49 -21.33 -1.74 7.91
CA ARG A 49 -22.60 -1.04 8.11
C ARG A 49 -22.41 0.31 8.79
N MET A 50 -21.42 0.43 9.65
CA MET A 50 -21.06 1.68 10.34
C MET A 50 -20.10 2.57 9.54
N GLY A 51 -19.56 2.10 8.41
CA GLY A 51 -18.55 2.83 7.62
C GLY A 51 -17.18 2.93 8.30
N ILE A 52 -16.89 2.05 9.26
CA ILE A 52 -15.63 2.04 9.99
C ILE A 52 -14.57 1.28 9.19
N GLU A 53 -13.52 1.98 8.78
CA GLU A 53 -12.36 1.41 8.11
C GLU A 53 -11.09 1.58 8.96
N ALA A 54 -10.26 0.53 9.01
CA ALA A 54 -8.99 0.61 9.70
C ALA A 54 -8.01 1.48 8.89
N LEU A 55 -7.55 2.57 9.50
CA LEU A 55 -6.57 3.45 8.88
C LEU A 55 -5.18 2.81 8.97
N TYR A 56 -4.73 2.22 7.87
CA TYR A 56 -3.36 1.74 7.76
C TYR A 56 -2.44 2.87 7.29
N ARG A 57 -1.30 3.03 7.99
CA ARG A 57 -0.22 3.90 7.52
C ARG A 57 0.36 3.31 6.25
N ARG A 58 0.23 4.03 5.14
CA ARG A 58 1.01 3.73 3.92
C ARG A 58 2.50 3.91 4.25
N PRO A 59 3.38 3.00 3.79
CA PRO A 59 4.81 3.20 3.95
C PRO A 59 5.20 4.51 3.28
N ARG A 60 5.85 5.40 4.03
CA ARG A 60 6.21 6.74 3.58
C ARG A 60 7.52 6.67 2.79
N THR A 61 7.45 6.30 1.51
CA THR A 61 8.61 6.22 0.60
C THR A 61 9.24 7.57 0.28
N THR A 62 8.58 8.68 0.62
CA THR A 62 9.04 10.04 0.31
C THR A 62 10.00 10.63 1.33
N LYS A 63 10.17 10.02 2.51
CA LYS A 63 11.16 10.47 3.49
C LYS A 63 12.38 9.55 3.46
N PRO A 64 13.56 10.06 3.06
CA PRO A 64 14.78 9.30 3.24
C PRO A 64 15.06 9.09 4.73
N GLU A 65 15.58 7.91 5.10
CA GLU A 65 16.07 7.62 6.44
C GLU A 65 17.22 8.59 6.78
N PRO A 66 17.33 9.10 8.03
CA PRO A 66 18.42 9.97 8.44
C PRO A 66 19.76 9.25 8.27
N GLY A 67 20.55 9.67 7.28
CA GLY A 67 21.82 9.03 6.91
C GLY A 67 21.95 8.69 5.43
N HIS A 68 20.86 8.72 4.67
CA HIS A 68 20.94 8.53 3.22
C HIS A 68 21.32 9.85 2.51
N LYS A 69 22.49 9.84 1.85
CA LYS A 69 22.97 10.97 1.05
C LYS A 69 22.03 11.18 -0.14
N ILE A 70 21.46 12.38 -0.24
CA ILE A 70 20.67 12.79 -1.41
C ILE A 70 21.64 13.03 -2.56
N TYR A 71 21.60 12.20 -3.58
CA TYR A 71 22.38 12.40 -4.79
C TYR A 71 21.67 13.39 -5.71
N PRO A 72 22.38 14.42 -6.22
CA PRO A 72 21.82 15.30 -7.23
C PRO A 72 21.49 14.49 -8.48
N TYR A 73 20.34 14.76 -9.09
CA TYR A 73 19.95 14.10 -10.34
C TYR A 73 20.82 14.60 -11.49
N LEU A 74 21.83 13.80 -11.87
CA LEU A 74 22.87 14.19 -12.83
C LEU A 74 22.36 14.42 -14.27
N LEU A 75 21.15 13.97 -14.57
CA LEU A 75 20.49 14.18 -15.87
C LEU A 75 19.66 15.48 -15.92
N ARG A 76 19.64 16.26 -14.84
CA ARG A 76 18.88 17.53 -14.78
C ARG A 76 19.61 18.59 -15.60
N GLY A 77 18.99 19.06 -16.69
CA GLY A 77 19.54 20.10 -17.58
C GLY A 77 20.36 19.60 -18.77
N MET A 78 20.37 18.29 -19.04
CA MET A 78 21.05 17.71 -20.19
C MET A 78 20.08 17.49 -21.36
N GLU A 79 20.36 18.09 -22.51
CA GLU A 79 19.63 17.84 -23.76
C GLU A 79 20.07 16.49 -24.38
N ILE A 80 19.14 15.56 -24.54
CA ILE A 80 19.39 14.19 -25.04
C ILE A 80 19.16 14.15 -26.56
N THR A 81 20.17 14.57 -27.32
CA THR A 81 20.10 14.79 -28.77
C THR A 81 20.27 13.53 -29.61
N ARG A 82 20.90 12.47 -29.08
CA ARG A 82 21.20 11.22 -29.83
C ARG A 82 20.58 9.97 -29.18
N PRO A 83 20.26 8.92 -29.96
CA PRO A 83 19.93 7.61 -29.38
C PRO A 83 21.16 7.03 -28.65
N ASN A 84 20.93 6.20 -27.63
CA ASN A 84 21.96 5.60 -26.74
C ASN A 84 22.74 6.56 -25.81
N GLN A 85 22.33 7.82 -25.68
CA GLN A 85 23.00 8.80 -24.82
C GLN A 85 22.66 8.65 -23.32
N VAL A 86 21.46 8.15 -22.98
CA VAL A 86 21.02 7.92 -21.60
C VAL A 86 20.28 6.60 -21.52
N TRP A 87 20.61 5.80 -20.51
CA TRP A 87 20.03 4.48 -20.28
C TRP A 87 19.42 4.49 -18.89
N ALA A 88 18.13 4.18 -18.79
CA ALA A 88 17.46 3.95 -17.52
C ALA A 88 17.31 2.44 -17.32
N MET A 89 17.76 1.95 -16.18
CA MET A 89 17.61 0.55 -15.79
C MET A 89 16.92 0.50 -14.44
N ASP A 90 15.82 -0.23 -14.36
CA ASP A 90 15.18 -0.61 -13.10
C ASP A 90 15.55 -2.06 -12.76
N ILE A 91 15.98 -2.29 -11.53
CA ILE A 91 16.18 -3.65 -11.00
C ILE A 91 14.96 -3.97 -10.17
N THR A 92 14.07 -4.77 -10.72
CA THR A 92 12.94 -5.32 -9.97
C THR A 92 13.36 -6.63 -9.32
N TYR A 93 13.39 -6.66 -7.99
CA TYR A 93 13.62 -7.91 -7.26
C TYR A 93 12.38 -8.80 -7.42
N SER A 94 12.54 -9.93 -8.11
CA SER A 94 11.51 -10.96 -8.20
C SER A 94 11.85 -12.09 -7.23
N ALA A 95 10.89 -12.44 -6.36
CA ALA A 95 11.05 -13.58 -5.49
C ALA A 95 10.99 -14.87 -6.33
N PRO A 96 11.93 -15.82 -6.14
CA PRO A 96 11.91 -17.07 -6.88
C PRO A 96 10.61 -17.84 -6.61
N ARG A 97 9.89 -18.23 -7.65
CA ARG A 97 8.76 -19.15 -7.51
C ARG A 97 9.30 -20.57 -7.29
N PRO A 98 8.75 -21.38 -6.37
CA PRO A 98 9.28 -22.71 -6.01
C PRO A 98 9.38 -23.76 -7.14
N ARG A 99 9.06 -23.42 -8.38
CA ARG A 99 8.97 -24.35 -9.51
C ARG A 99 9.56 -23.84 -10.83
N PHE A 100 10.15 -22.65 -10.84
CA PHE A 100 10.70 -22.05 -12.05
C PHE A 100 12.03 -21.40 -11.70
N GLY A 101 13.11 -22.18 -11.80
CA GLY A 101 14.49 -21.76 -11.50
C GLY A 101 15.15 -21.06 -12.68
N GLU A 102 14.50 -20.05 -13.26
CA GLU A 102 15.10 -19.23 -14.31
C GLU A 102 14.85 -17.74 -14.02
N ALA A 103 15.93 -17.00 -13.79
CA ALA A 103 15.91 -15.55 -13.83
C ALA A 103 15.84 -15.11 -15.29
N ARG A 104 14.62 -14.86 -15.79
CA ARG A 104 14.43 -14.27 -17.13
C ARG A 104 14.63 -12.76 -17.05
N MET A 105 15.83 -12.31 -17.36
CA MET A 105 16.09 -10.89 -17.66
C MET A 105 15.50 -10.57 -19.03
N THR A 106 14.19 -10.25 -19.08
CA THR A 106 13.60 -9.67 -20.29
C THR A 106 13.91 -8.18 -20.27
N GLY A 107 15.05 -7.82 -20.84
CA GLY A 107 15.40 -6.42 -21.07
C GLY A 107 14.39 -5.80 -22.02
N MET A 108 13.45 -5.01 -21.49
CA MET A 108 12.48 -4.28 -22.28
C MET A 108 13.13 -2.99 -22.79
N GLN A 109 13.78 -3.03 -23.97
CA GLN A 109 14.24 -1.82 -24.65
C GLN A 109 13.00 -1.03 -25.14
N LYS A 110 12.51 -0.10 -24.33
CA LYS A 110 11.47 0.84 -24.77
C LYS A 110 12.05 1.86 -25.74
N ARG A 111 11.39 2.02 -26.90
CA ARG A 111 11.76 3.00 -27.92
C ARG A 111 11.44 4.42 -27.44
N LYS A 112 12.26 5.38 -27.87
CA LYS A 112 12.20 6.81 -27.50
C LYS A 112 10.84 7.45 -27.86
N GLU A 113 10.08 6.90 -28.81
CA GLU A 113 8.73 7.36 -29.18
C GLU A 113 7.68 7.16 -28.07
N ASP A 114 7.88 6.19 -27.18
CA ASP A 114 6.96 5.95 -26.05
C ASP A 114 7.08 7.04 -24.96
N TRP A 115 8.22 7.75 -24.91
CA TRP A 115 8.47 8.81 -23.93
C TRP A 115 7.74 10.11 -24.28
N LYS A 116 7.59 10.45 -25.57
CA LYS A 116 6.83 11.65 -25.99
C LYS A 116 5.33 11.54 -25.66
N LYS A 117 4.78 10.32 -25.58
CA LYS A 117 3.36 10.11 -25.22
C LYS A 117 3.08 10.28 -23.73
N MET A 118 4.07 10.05 -22.84
CA MET A 118 3.88 10.18 -21.39
C MET A 118 3.96 11.62 -20.87
N THR A 119 4.57 12.54 -21.61
CA THR A 119 4.66 13.95 -21.21
C THR A 119 3.45 14.80 -21.62
N CYS A 120 2.48 14.24 -22.36
CA CYS A 120 1.35 15.00 -22.92
C CYS A 120 0.02 14.84 -22.16
N SER A 121 0.03 14.32 -20.93
CA SER A 121 -1.17 14.20 -20.08
C SER A 121 -0.99 14.89 -18.71
N LEU A 122 -0.23 15.98 -18.69
CA LEU A 122 -0.12 16.93 -17.57
C LEU A 122 0.15 18.34 -18.12
N LEU A 123 -0.57 18.71 -19.17
CA LEU A 123 -1.00 20.09 -19.41
C LEU A 123 -2.50 20.15 -19.19
#